data_AF-A0A1H2JRU0-F1
#
_entry.id   AF-A0A1H2JRU0-F1
#
_cell.length_a   1.000
_cell.length_b   1.000
_cell.length_c   1.000
_cell.angle_alpha   90.00
_cell.angle_beta   90.00
_cell.angle_gamma   90.00
#
_symmetry.space_group_name_H-M   'P 1'
#
loop_
_entity.id
_entity.type
_entity.pdbx_description
1 polymer ?
#
loop_
_entity_poly.entity_id
_entity_poly.type
_entity_poly.pdbx_seq_one_letter_code
_entity_poly.pdbx_strand_id
1 'polypeptide(L)'
;MKQTASRRAVFVAGWFVIALAAAGCGNAEADRDSSISTPAAAVDAGADPSELTVTGEDDVSVTLTGPLAIKYASATQAQREALGRPLTGDHNAGTRESGVVYQQFRGGVIIAKNSDPGTPAYIVTSGKIRDAWNTERAPDGTPMLLGTNGSAGPLGVPTSDVTVDGPLETVTFEHGEISENTTTGEVTVTVDGNVVPSGLR
;
A
#
# COMPACT_ATOMS: atom_id res chain seq x y z
N MET A 1 11.43 27.36 -35.54
CA MET A 1 11.27 28.46 -34.57
C MET A 1 9.84 28.43 -34.06
N LYS A 2 9.63 28.07 -32.78
CA LYS A 2 8.30 28.01 -32.15
C LYS A 2 7.97 29.41 -31.62
N GLN A 3 6.91 30.04 -32.14
CA GLN A 3 6.42 31.32 -31.66
C GLN A 3 5.55 31.11 -30.43
N THR A 4 6.01 31.65 -29.30
CA THR A 4 5.25 31.86 -28.07
C THR A 4 4.60 33.23 -28.16
N ALA A 5 3.28 33.33 -27.97
CA ALA A 5 2.62 34.62 -27.73
C ALA A 5 1.36 34.49 -26.86
N SER A 6 1.52 35.01 -25.64
CA SER A 6 0.53 35.46 -24.63
C SER A 6 -0.70 36.19 -25.18
N ARG A 7 -1.88 36.02 -24.54
CA ARG A 7 -2.91 37.05 -24.20
C ARG A 7 -3.75 36.56 -23.00
N ARG A 8 -3.69 37.20 -21.82
CA ARG A 8 -4.45 38.37 -21.29
C ARG A 8 -5.88 38.09 -20.81
N ALA A 9 -6.11 38.49 -19.56
CA ALA A 9 -7.29 38.36 -18.72
C ALA A 9 -8.52 39.15 -19.20
N VAL A 10 -9.71 38.70 -18.78
CA VAL A 10 -10.92 39.52 -18.72
C VAL A 10 -11.63 39.23 -17.39
N PHE A 11 -11.73 40.25 -16.54
CA PHE A 11 -12.64 40.33 -15.41
C PHE A 11 -14.06 40.61 -15.92
N VAL A 12 -15.06 39.90 -15.41
CA VAL A 12 -16.46 40.32 -15.50
C VAL A 12 -17.07 40.26 -14.10
N ALA A 13 -17.47 41.42 -13.62
CA ALA A 13 -18.25 41.62 -12.41
C ALA A 13 -19.73 41.27 -12.69
N GLY A 14 -20.36 40.59 -11.74
CA GLY A 14 -21.81 40.37 -11.73
C GLY A 14 -22.32 40.41 -10.30
N TRP A 15 -22.88 41.56 -9.90
CA TRP A 15 -23.67 41.70 -8.68
C TRP A 15 -25.06 41.09 -8.90
N PHE A 16 -25.49 40.24 -7.97
CA PHE A 16 -26.90 40.11 -7.62
C PHE A 16 -27.02 39.93 -6.10
N VAL A 17 -27.71 40.88 -5.49
CA VAL A 17 -28.23 40.82 -4.12
C VAL A 17 -29.54 40.04 -4.17
N ILE A 18 -29.87 39.24 -3.14
CA ILE A 18 -31.17 39.30 -2.42
C ILE A 18 -31.30 38.21 -1.34
N ALA A 19 -31.81 38.69 -0.20
CA ALA A 19 -32.58 38.07 0.88
C ALA A 19 -31.94 37.04 1.81
N LEU A 20 -31.60 37.55 2.99
CA LEU A 20 -31.41 36.84 4.25
C LEU A 20 -32.78 36.35 4.79
N ALA A 21 -32.93 35.05 4.99
CA ALA A 21 -33.93 34.49 5.89
C ALA A 21 -33.18 33.75 7.01
N ALA A 22 -33.19 34.35 8.19
CA ALA A 22 -32.64 33.79 9.41
C ALA A 22 -33.69 32.89 10.08
N ALA A 23 -33.32 31.64 10.36
CA ALA A 23 -33.84 30.85 11.48
C ALA A 23 -32.99 29.59 11.69
N GLY A 24 -32.50 29.40 12.92
CA GLY A 24 -32.39 28.06 13.51
C GLY A 24 -31.00 27.45 13.69
N CYS A 25 -30.42 27.71 14.87
CA CYS A 25 -29.57 26.84 15.70
C CYS A 25 -28.27 26.27 15.11
N GLY A 26 -27.16 26.71 15.72
CA GLY A 26 -25.81 26.52 15.22
C GLY A 26 -25.30 25.09 15.21
N ASN A 27 -24.30 24.87 14.37
CA ASN A 27 -23.33 23.80 14.45
C ASN A 27 -21.98 24.32 13.95
N ALA A 28 -20.93 23.84 14.60
CA ALA A 28 -19.55 24.28 14.51
C ALA A 28 -18.98 24.32 13.09
N GLU A 29 -18.02 25.22 12.94
CA GLU A 29 -17.12 25.39 11.80
C GLU A 29 -16.51 24.05 11.37
N ALA A 30 -16.76 23.66 10.12
CA ALA A 30 -16.01 22.60 9.45
C ALA A 30 -15.21 23.24 8.32
N ASP A 31 -13.92 23.42 8.61
CA ASP A 31 -12.87 23.64 7.63
C ASP A 31 -12.99 22.58 6.52
N ARG A 32 -12.95 23.02 5.27
CA ARG A 32 -12.99 22.11 4.12
C ARG A 32 -11.61 21.51 3.93
N ASP A 33 -11.29 20.50 4.71
CA ASP A 33 -10.19 19.61 4.38
C ASP A 33 -10.62 18.70 3.22
N SER A 34 -9.82 18.67 2.17
CA SER A 34 -10.04 17.84 1.00
C SER A 34 -9.52 16.43 1.33
N SER A 35 -10.26 15.70 2.17
CA SER A 35 -9.98 14.30 2.45
C SER A 35 -10.29 13.47 1.20
N ILE A 36 -9.25 13.03 0.50
CA ILE A 36 -9.35 11.88 -0.40
C ILE A 36 -9.59 10.66 0.48
N SER A 37 -10.85 10.38 0.80
CA SER A 37 -11.22 9.14 1.48
C SER A 37 -11.17 8.01 0.45
N THR A 38 -10.11 7.23 0.48
CA THR A 38 -10.09 5.92 -0.18
C THR A 38 -11.17 5.07 0.49
N PRO A 39 -12.18 4.55 -0.23
CA PRO A 39 -13.22 3.76 0.39
C PRO A 39 -12.62 2.45 0.92
N ALA A 40 -12.69 2.25 2.24
CA ALA A 40 -12.38 0.98 2.87
C ALA A 40 -13.27 -0.14 2.30
N ALA A 41 -12.72 -1.35 2.18
CA ALA A 41 -13.47 -2.48 1.65
C ALA A 41 -14.52 -2.98 2.67
N ALA A 42 -15.69 -3.37 2.18
CA ALA A 42 -16.68 -4.09 2.98
C ALA A 42 -16.24 -5.55 3.17
N VAL A 43 -16.46 -6.09 4.36
CA VAL A 43 -16.04 -7.43 4.77
C VAL A 43 -17.25 -8.27 5.12
N ASP A 44 -17.28 -9.51 4.64
CA ASP A 44 -18.23 -10.54 5.09
C ASP A 44 -17.45 -11.72 5.64
N ALA A 45 -17.66 -12.03 6.92
CA ALA A 45 -16.92 -13.08 7.61
C ALA A 45 -17.45 -14.45 7.16
N GLY A 46 -16.60 -15.27 6.55
CA GLY A 46 -16.92 -16.65 6.24
C GLY A 46 -17.18 -17.47 7.52
N ALA A 47 -17.84 -18.62 7.37
CA ALA A 47 -18.05 -19.54 8.49
C ALA A 47 -16.73 -20.17 9.00
N ASP A 48 -15.68 -20.13 8.19
CA ASP A 48 -14.31 -20.57 8.51
C ASP A 48 -13.43 -19.33 8.77
N PRO A 49 -12.69 -19.26 9.91
CA PRO A 49 -11.77 -18.13 10.18
C PRO A 49 -10.63 -18.01 9.16
N SER A 50 -10.41 -19.02 8.33
CA SER A 50 -9.42 -19.03 7.26
C SER A 50 -9.98 -18.63 5.88
N GLU A 51 -11.26 -18.27 5.77
CA GLU A 51 -11.85 -17.73 4.54
C GLU A 51 -12.54 -16.39 4.81
N LEU A 52 -12.22 -15.38 4.01
CA LEU A 52 -12.81 -14.05 4.14
C LEU A 52 -13.13 -13.47 2.77
N THR A 53 -14.40 -13.13 2.54
CA THR A 53 -14.81 -12.46 1.31
C THR A 53 -14.80 -10.95 1.52
N VAL A 54 -14.09 -10.26 0.63
CA VAL A 54 -13.89 -8.82 0.66
C VAL A 54 -14.30 -8.24 -0.68
N THR A 55 -15.00 -7.11 -0.68
CA THR A 55 -15.30 -6.40 -1.93
C THR A 55 -14.02 -5.84 -2.54
N GLY A 56 -13.65 -6.37 -3.71
CA GLY A 56 -12.49 -5.94 -4.49
C GLY A 56 -12.76 -4.74 -5.40
N GLU A 57 -11.83 -4.53 -6.32
CA GLU A 57 -12.00 -3.56 -7.41
C GLU A 57 -13.21 -3.89 -8.30
N ASP A 58 -13.81 -2.85 -8.87
CA ASP A 58 -15.01 -2.91 -9.71
C ASP A 58 -16.19 -3.65 -9.05
N ASP A 59 -16.21 -3.63 -7.71
CA ASP A 59 -17.18 -4.33 -6.85
C ASP A 59 -17.24 -5.85 -7.06
N VAL A 60 -16.17 -6.43 -7.61
CA VAL A 60 -15.99 -7.87 -7.74
C VAL A 60 -15.48 -8.43 -6.42
N SER A 61 -16.16 -9.46 -5.90
CA SER A 61 -15.77 -10.08 -4.63
C SER A 61 -14.48 -10.90 -4.78
N VAL A 62 -13.58 -10.76 -3.81
CA VAL A 62 -12.34 -11.53 -3.68
C VAL A 62 -12.40 -12.35 -2.41
N THR A 63 -12.12 -13.65 -2.50
CA THR A 63 -12.01 -14.53 -1.34
C THR A 63 -10.54 -14.66 -0.95
N LEU A 64 -10.18 -14.11 0.20
CA LEU A 64 -8.90 -14.36 0.85
C LEU A 64 -8.97 -15.71 1.56
N THR A 65 -7.88 -16.46 1.52
CA THR A 65 -7.80 -17.79 2.17
C THR A 65 -6.56 -17.92 3.05
N GLY A 66 -6.63 -18.87 4.00
CA GLY A 66 -5.53 -19.26 4.86
C GLY A 66 -4.89 -18.08 5.61
N PRO A 67 -3.54 -17.98 5.60
CA PRO A 67 -2.82 -16.88 6.25
C PRO A 67 -3.25 -15.47 5.80
N LEU A 68 -3.67 -15.30 4.55
CA LEU A 68 -4.05 -14.00 4.02
C LEU A 68 -5.38 -13.51 4.63
N ALA A 69 -6.35 -14.41 4.76
CA ALA A 69 -7.64 -14.13 5.40
C ALA A 69 -7.44 -13.76 6.88
N ILE A 70 -6.68 -14.58 7.60
CA ILE A 70 -6.36 -14.37 9.02
C ILE A 70 -5.70 -13.00 9.20
N LYS A 71 -4.71 -12.69 8.35
CA LYS A 71 -4.01 -11.41 8.43
C LYS A 71 -4.93 -10.23 8.17
N TYR A 72 -5.71 -10.26 7.09
CA TYR A 72 -6.63 -9.17 6.77
C TYR A 72 -7.69 -8.96 7.87
N ALA A 73 -8.23 -10.04 8.43
CA ALA A 73 -9.18 -9.99 9.54
C ALA A 73 -8.57 -9.37 10.81
N SER A 74 -7.31 -9.67 11.11
CA SER A 74 -6.59 -9.14 12.28
C SER A 74 -6.00 -7.75 12.08
N ALA A 75 -5.94 -7.24 10.84
CA ALA A 75 -5.33 -5.97 10.52
C ALA A 75 -6.01 -4.81 11.26
N THR A 76 -5.27 -3.74 11.55
CA THR A 76 -5.87 -2.52 12.09
C THR A 76 -6.72 -1.82 11.03
N GLN A 77 -7.59 -0.90 11.44
CA GLN A 77 -8.34 -0.08 10.49
C GLN A 77 -7.40 0.72 9.58
N ALA A 78 -6.38 1.35 10.16
CA ALA A 78 -5.38 2.10 9.40
C ALA A 78 -4.65 1.22 8.38
N GLN A 79 -4.29 -0.01 8.72
CA GLN A 79 -3.68 -0.96 7.77
C GLN A 79 -4.61 -1.32 6.62
N ARG A 80 -5.91 -1.57 6.89
CA ARG A 80 -6.89 -1.84 5.83
C ARG A 80 -7.15 -0.64 4.94
N GLU A 81 -7.19 0.57 5.50
CA GLU A 81 -7.34 1.81 4.75
C GLU A 81 -6.12 2.07 3.86
N ALA A 82 -4.90 1.86 4.39
CA ALA A 82 -3.66 1.99 3.63
C ALA A 82 -3.56 0.95 2.50
N LEU A 83 -4.00 -0.30 2.73
CA LEU A 83 -4.09 -1.33 1.68
C LEU A 83 -5.15 -0.97 0.63
N GLY A 84 -6.31 -0.47 1.06
CA GLY A 84 -7.45 -0.25 0.19
C GLY A 84 -8.10 -1.56 -0.27
N ARG A 85 -8.70 -1.54 -1.47
CA ARG A 85 -9.40 -2.71 -2.03
C ARG A 85 -8.42 -3.73 -2.64
N PRO A 86 -8.69 -5.04 -2.51
CA PRO A 86 -7.92 -6.06 -3.20
C PRO A 86 -8.11 -5.91 -4.72
N LEU A 87 -7.00 -6.05 -5.45
CA LEU A 87 -6.99 -6.07 -6.90
C LEU A 87 -7.51 -7.43 -7.40
N THR A 88 -8.26 -7.42 -8.51
CA THR A 88 -8.86 -8.62 -9.09
C THR A 88 -8.08 -9.14 -10.29
N GLY A 89 -8.32 -10.39 -10.71
CA GLY A 89 -7.63 -11.03 -11.82
C GLY A 89 -6.40 -11.86 -11.41
N ASP A 90 -6.07 -12.84 -12.26
CA ASP A 90 -5.18 -13.96 -11.92
C ASP A 90 -3.72 -13.57 -11.61
N HIS A 91 -3.27 -12.38 -12.02
CA HIS A 91 -1.91 -11.91 -11.74
C HIS A 91 -1.80 -11.22 -10.36
N ASN A 92 -2.94 -10.82 -9.78
CA ASN A 92 -2.98 -10.05 -8.55
C ASN A 92 -3.07 -10.91 -7.29
N ALA A 93 -3.31 -12.21 -7.43
CA ALA A 93 -3.33 -13.14 -6.32
C ALA A 93 -2.84 -14.50 -6.77
N GLY A 94 -2.28 -15.28 -5.86
CA GLY A 94 -1.96 -16.68 -6.17
C GLY A 94 -0.86 -17.27 -5.32
N THR A 95 -0.47 -18.47 -5.72
CA THR A 95 0.63 -19.24 -5.15
C THR A 95 1.76 -19.30 -6.17
N ARG A 96 2.97 -18.89 -5.78
CA ARG A 96 4.17 -18.99 -6.61
C ARG A 96 4.71 -20.42 -6.57
N GLU A 97 5.59 -20.76 -7.52
CA GLU A 97 6.30 -22.06 -7.51
C GLU A 97 7.10 -22.30 -6.22
N SER A 98 7.59 -21.22 -5.58
CA SER A 98 8.24 -21.28 -4.26
C SER A 98 7.30 -21.61 -3.09
N GLY A 99 5.99 -21.69 -3.33
CA GLY A 99 4.95 -21.88 -2.31
C GLY A 99 4.41 -20.56 -1.74
N VAL A 100 5.07 -19.43 -1.99
CA VAL A 100 4.64 -18.10 -1.50
C VAL A 100 3.23 -17.78 -1.97
N VAL A 101 2.35 -17.40 -1.05
CA VAL A 101 0.98 -16.97 -1.34
C VAL A 101 0.82 -15.47 -1.13
N TYR A 102 0.10 -14.80 -2.02
CA TYR A 102 -0.10 -13.36 -1.94
C TYR A 102 -1.44 -12.91 -2.50
N GLN A 103 -1.87 -11.73 -2.03
CA GLN A 103 -2.96 -10.94 -2.61
C GLN A 103 -2.48 -9.48 -2.70
N GLN A 104 -2.54 -8.91 -3.90
CA GLN A 104 -2.27 -7.50 -4.15
C GLN A 104 -3.49 -6.65 -3.80
N PHE A 105 -3.23 -5.47 -3.26
CA PHE A 105 -4.20 -4.43 -2.98
C PHE A 105 -3.74 -3.14 -3.64
N ARG A 106 -4.64 -2.16 -3.84
CA ARG A 106 -4.29 -0.85 -4.42
C ARG A 106 -3.07 -0.20 -3.75
N GLY A 107 -3.03 -0.29 -2.44
CA GLY A 107 -1.99 0.30 -1.60
C GLY A 107 -1.04 -0.73 -0.98
N GLY A 108 -0.88 -1.93 -1.55
CA GLY A 108 0.14 -2.86 -1.05
C GLY A 108 -0.08 -4.33 -1.38
N VAL A 109 0.38 -5.21 -0.49
CA VAL A 109 0.18 -6.66 -0.56
C VAL A 109 -0.04 -7.22 0.83
N ILE A 110 -0.80 -8.31 0.89
CA ILE A 110 -0.69 -9.28 1.98
C ILE A 110 -0.01 -10.52 1.41
N ILE A 111 1.05 -10.96 2.07
CA ILE A 111 1.90 -12.05 1.59
C ILE A 111 2.31 -12.97 2.74
N ALA A 112 2.38 -14.27 2.47
CA ALA A 112 2.87 -15.28 3.40
C ALA A 112 3.85 -16.21 2.70
N LYS A 113 4.77 -16.79 3.48
CA LYS A 113 5.80 -17.70 2.94
C LYS A 113 5.20 -18.95 2.29
N ASN A 114 4.06 -19.43 2.79
CA ASN A 114 3.28 -20.51 2.22
C ASN A 114 1.81 -20.45 2.69
N SER A 115 0.98 -21.39 2.22
CA SER A 115 -0.44 -21.52 2.58
C SER A 115 -0.70 -22.36 3.84
N ASP A 116 0.33 -22.83 4.53
CA ASP A 116 0.15 -23.72 5.67
C ASP A 116 -0.62 -23.01 6.80
N PRO A 117 -1.57 -23.68 7.45
CA PRO A 117 -2.24 -23.13 8.63
C PRO A 117 -1.22 -22.75 9.71
N GLY A 118 -1.29 -21.51 10.19
CA GLY A 118 -0.40 -20.99 11.23
C GLY A 118 0.86 -20.28 10.69
N THR A 119 1.15 -20.35 9.40
CA THR A 119 2.15 -19.47 8.79
C THR A 119 1.67 -18.02 8.88
N PRO A 120 2.48 -17.09 9.42
CA PRO A 120 2.09 -15.69 9.48
C PRO A 120 2.13 -15.06 8.08
N ALA A 121 1.16 -14.18 7.81
CA ALA A 121 1.19 -13.28 6.67
C ALA A 121 1.43 -11.84 7.14
N TYR A 122 2.01 -11.03 6.25
CA TYR A 122 2.44 -9.68 6.55
C TYR A 122 1.93 -8.67 5.53
N ILE A 123 1.72 -7.44 6.00
CA ILE A 123 1.27 -6.31 5.20
C ILE A 123 2.48 -5.46 4.84
N VAL A 124 2.73 -5.31 3.53
CA VAL A 124 3.69 -4.34 2.99
C VAL A 124 2.92 -3.34 2.14
N THR A 125 2.74 -2.13 2.66
CA THR A 125 2.05 -1.02 1.98
C THR A 125 2.88 -0.46 0.84
N SER A 126 2.22 0.15 -0.14
CA SER A 126 2.87 0.92 -1.20
C SER A 126 3.62 2.12 -0.63
N GLY A 127 4.67 2.54 -1.32
CA GLY A 127 5.62 3.53 -0.83
C GLY A 127 7.05 3.09 -1.11
N LYS A 128 8.04 3.86 -0.65
CA LYS A 128 9.42 3.61 -1.07
C LYS A 128 9.99 2.32 -0.53
N ILE A 129 9.52 1.84 0.63
CA ILE A 129 9.89 0.52 1.15
C ILE A 129 9.53 -0.57 0.13
N ARG A 130 8.29 -0.57 -0.36
CA ARG A 130 7.82 -1.54 -1.36
C ARG A 130 8.50 -1.35 -2.72
N ASP A 131 8.75 -0.11 -3.13
CA ASP A 131 9.47 0.17 -4.37
C ASP A 131 10.92 -0.35 -4.32
N ALA A 132 11.59 -0.18 -3.17
CA ALA A 132 12.94 -0.69 -2.94
C ALA A 132 12.97 -2.22 -2.88
N TRP A 133 11.94 -2.86 -2.31
CA TRP A 133 11.78 -4.31 -2.31
C TRP A 133 11.53 -4.87 -3.74
N ASN A 134 10.78 -4.14 -4.55
CA ASN A 134 10.48 -4.48 -5.95
C ASN A 134 11.59 -4.08 -6.95
N THR A 135 12.68 -3.47 -6.47
CA THR A 135 13.86 -3.21 -7.30
C THR A 135 14.52 -4.54 -7.69
N GLU A 136 14.84 -4.71 -8.98
CA GLU A 136 15.63 -5.84 -9.47
C GLU A 136 17.06 -5.80 -8.92
N ARG A 137 17.47 -6.89 -8.29
CA ARG A 137 18.77 -7.00 -7.61
C ARG A 137 19.51 -8.27 -8.01
N ALA A 138 20.84 -8.18 -7.98
CA ALA A 138 21.72 -9.33 -7.96
C ALA A 138 21.60 -10.09 -6.63
N PRO A 139 22.13 -11.33 -6.54
CA PRO A 139 22.07 -12.10 -5.30
C PRO A 139 22.70 -11.41 -4.07
N ASP A 140 23.64 -10.49 -4.27
CA ASP A 140 24.26 -9.70 -3.20
C ASP A 140 23.43 -8.47 -2.75
N GLY A 141 22.24 -8.28 -3.32
CA GLY A 141 21.36 -7.14 -3.03
C GLY A 141 21.64 -5.90 -3.87
N THR A 142 22.70 -5.86 -4.67
CA THR A 142 23.01 -4.69 -5.52
C THR A 142 21.98 -4.56 -6.64
N PRO A 143 21.42 -3.36 -6.90
CA PRO A 143 20.52 -3.16 -8.04
C PRO A 143 21.15 -3.58 -9.37
N MET A 144 20.45 -4.43 -10.12
CA MET A 144 20.95 -4.99 -11.38
C MET A 144 19.80 -5.19 -12.35
N LEU A 145 19.97 -4.68 -13.58
CA LEU A 145 19.03 -4.94 -14.67
C LEU A 145 18.99 -6.44 -14.94
N LEU A 146 17.79 -7.03 -14.98
CA LEU A 146 17.54 -8.49 -15.09
C LEU A 146 17.85 -9.29 -13.82
N GLY A 147 17.94 -8.62 -12.66
CA GLY A 147 17.95 -9.27 -11.36
C GLY A 147 16.58 -9.85 -10.97
N THR A 148 16.48 -10.37 -9.75
CA THR A 148 15.20 -10.77 -9.16
C THR A 148 14.72 -9.72 -8.15
N ASN A 149 13.42 -9.71 -7.86
CA ASN A 149 12.80 -8.73 -6.97
C ASN A 149 11.66 -9.32 -6.14
N GLY A 150 11.16 -8.52 -5.21
CA GLY A 150 10.07 -8.91 -4.31
C GLY A 150 10.43 -10.18 -3.53
N SER A 151 9.44 -11.05 -3.34
CA SER A 151 9.61 -12.30 -2.58
C SER A 151 10.54 -13.34 -3.22
N ALA A 152 10.85 -13.18 -4.51
CA ALA A 152 11.83 -14.02 -5.22
C ALA A 152 13.22 -13.34 -5.30
N GLY A 153 13.31 -12.11 -4.80
CA GLY A 153 14.52 -11.32 -4.73
C GLY A 153 15.41 -11.71 -3.55
N PRO A 154 16.60 -11.09 -3.46
CA PRO A 154 17.58 -11.40 -2.42
C PRO A 154 17.12 -11.04 -1.00
N LEU A 155 16.10 -10.20 -0.83
CA LEU A 155 15.49 -9.92 0.48
C LEU A 155 14.54 -11.03 0.95
N GLY A 156 13.89 -11.73 0.02
CA GLY A 156 12.87 -12.75 0.32
C GLY A 156 11.52 -12.18 0.75
N VAL A 157 10.75 -13.03 1.44
CA VAL A 157 9.40 -12.72 1.95
C VAL A 157 9.50 -11.81 3.18
N PRO A 158 8.59 -10.85 3.39
CA PRO A 158 8.55 -10.09 4.64
C PRO A 158 8.31 -11.00 5.86
N THR A 159 8.89 -10.63 6.98
CA THR A 159 8.74 -11.28 8.29
C THR A 159 8.18 -10.33 9.35
N SER A 160 7.80 -9.11 8.95
CA SER A 160 7.07 -8.15 9.77
C SER A 160 6.09 -7.37 8.91
N ASP A 161 5.09 -6.75 9.56
CA ASP A 161 4.41 -5.60 8.95
C ASP A 161 5.36 -4.39 8.94
N VAL A 162 4.91 -3.29 8.34
CA VAL A 162 5.52 -1.97 8.57
C VAL A 162 5.42 -1.61 10.05
N THR A 163 6.56 -1.40 10.69
CA THR A 163 6.69 -0.84 12.04
C THR A 163 7.09 0.63 11.96
N VAL A 164 6.60 1.44 12.89
CA VAL A 164 6.86 2.89 12.93
C VAL A 164 7.53 3.24 14.26
N ASP A 165 8.69 3.89 14.20
CA ASP A 165 9.38 4.50 15.34
C ASP A 165 9.75 5.96 15.01
N GLY A 166 8.94 6.90 15.51
CA GLY A 166 9.04 8.30 15.13
C GLY A 166 8.89 8.47 13.61
N PRO A 167 9.85 9.09 12.90
CA PRO A 167 9.80 9.24 11.45
C PRO A 167 10.26 7.98 10.68
N LEU A 168 10.76 6.95 11.35
CA LEU A 168 11.34 5.77 10.73
C LEU A 168 10.27 4.69 10.57
N GLU A 169 9.95 4.36 9.32
CA GLU A 169 9.19 3.18 8.96
C GLU A 169 10.13 2.03 8.60
N THR A 170 9.81 0.79 8.96
CA THR A 170 10.70 -0.36 8.75
C THR A 170 9.91 -1.63 8.45
N VAL A 171 10.42 -2.45 7.53
CA VAL A 171 9.94 -3.80 7.26
C VAL A 171 11.13 -4.75 7.25
N THR A 172 11.04 -5.82 8.04
CA THR A 172 12.01 -6.92 8.04
C THR A 172 11.58 -7.98 7.03
N PHE A 173 12.57 -8.58 6.37
CA PHE A 173 12.44 -9.66 5.40
C PHE A 173 13.33 -10.84 5.81
N GLU A 174 13.14 -12.00 5.18
CA GLU A 174 13.90 -13.23 5.48
C GLU A 174 15.42 -13.02 5.49
N HIS A 175 15.93 -12.16 4.61
CA HIS A 175 17.35 -11.94 4.38
C HIS A 175 17.74 -10.46 4.53
N GLY A 176 16.97 -9.66 5.25
CA GLY A 176 17.33 -8.26 5.43
C GLY A 176 16.21 -7.37 5.92
N GLU A 177 16.38 -6.07 5.68
CA GLU A 177 15.48 -5.05 6.17
C GLU A 177 15.48 -3.86 5.22
N ILE A 178 14.32 -3.21 5.10
CA ILE A 178 14.21 -1.90 4.45
C ILE A 178 13.59 -0.92 5.44
N SER A 179 14.21 0.24 5.58
CA SER A 179 13.68 1.36 6.36
C SER A 179 13.56 2.63 5.54
N GLU A 180 12.49 3.40 5.73
CA GLU A 180 12.32 4.75 5.20
C GLU A 180 12.23 5.77 6.34
N ASN A 181 13.05 6.82 6.29
CA ASN A 181 12.80 8.01 7.08
C ASN A 181 11.79 8.88 6.35
N THR A 182 10.55 8.94 6.83
CA THR A 182 9.44 9.65 6.18
C THR A 182 9.60 11.17 6.17
N THR A 183 10.50 11.73 6.98
CA THR A 183 10.81 13.17 6.99
C THR A 183 11.84 13.55 5.92
N THR A 184 12.92 12.78 5.81
CA THR A 184 14.00 13.05 4.84
C THR A 184 13.77 12.35 3.50
N GLY A 185 12.93 11.33 3.48
CA GLY A 185 12.70 10.44 2.37
C GLY A 185 13.84 9.46 2.10
N GLU A 186 14.82 9.35 3.01
CA GLU A 186 15.96 8.45 2.91
C GLU A 186 15.52 7.00 3.08
N VAL A 187 16.05 6.11 2.23
CA VAL A 187 15.75 4.67 2.27
C VAL A 187 17.04 3.90 2.44
N THR A 188 17.10 3.11 3.51
CA THR A 188 18.19 2.17 3.77
C THR A 188 17.71 0.77 3.47
N VAL A 189 18.52 0.01 2.73
CA VAL A 189 18.27 -1.40 2.43
C VAL A 189 19.45 -2.20 2.95
N THR A 190 19.16 -3.26 3.70
CA THR A 190 20.16 -4.24 4.11
C THR A 190 19.83 -5.59 3.52
N VAL A 191 20.84 -6.30 3.02
CA VAL A 191 20.74 -7.69 2.54
C VAL A 191 21.85 -8.49 3.21
N ASP A 192 21.48 -9.56 3.92
CA ASP A 192 22.35 -10.39 4.75
C ASP A 192 23.26 -9.56 5.68
N GLY A 193 22.70 -8.50 6.26
CA GLY A 193 23.40 -7.58 7.17
C GLY A 193 24.28 -6.52 6.49
N ASN A 194 24.38 -6.50 5.16
CA ASN A 194 25.15 -5.50 4.42
C ASN A 194 24.24 -4.40 3.87
N VAL A 195 24.63 -3.13 4.06
CA VAL A 195 23.93 -1.99 3.45
C VAL A 195 24.20 -1.98 1.94
N VAL A 196 23.13 -1.96 1.15
CA VAL A 196 23.19 -1.94 -0.32
C VAL A 196 22.44 -0.72 -0.87
N PRO A 197 22.72 -0.29 -2.12
CA PRO A 197 21.98 0.82 -2.71
C PRO A 197 20.47 0.52 -2.77
N SER A 198 19.63 1.50 -2.42
CA SER A 198 18.18 1.33 -2.41
C SER A 198 17.61 1.05 -3.81
N GLY A 199 18.26 1.53 -4.87
CA GLY A 199 17.83 1.39 -6.25
C GLY A 199 16.70 2.34 -6.67
N LEU A 200 16.24 3.18 -5.74
CA LEU A 200 15.31 4.26 -6.00
C LEU A 200 16.04 5.44 -6.68
N ARG A 201 15.33 6.17 -7.53
CA ARG A 201 15.83 7.33 -8.29
C ARG A 201 15.16 8.61 -7.84
#